data_AF-A0A1V1SRG9-F1
#
_entry.id   AF-A0A1V1SRG9-F1
#
_cell.length_a   1.000
_cell.length_b   1.000
_cell.length_c   1.000
_cell.angle_alpha   90.00
_cell.angle_beta   90.00
_cell.angle_gamma   90.00
#
_symmetry.space_group_name_H-M   'P 1'
#
loop_
_entity.id
_entity.type
_entity.pdbx_description
1 polymer ?
#
loop_
_entity_poly.entity_id
_entity_poly.type
_entity_poly.pdbx_seq_one_letter_code
_entity_poly.pdbx_strand_id
1 'polypeptide(L)'
;MLSIALRDTDQYKPNLLKFVAAFRSSDTLYTFTELAMGGDLFSKRLKYPNGLLEMDTKLIIRQVVEAICYLHDQNIVHRDLKPENVFFATGPELKARVIVGDLGFAKVAASSRMTSEIGTRRFMAPEIYRGQLYGAEVDIWSIGMISVFLVAIDWNDIGCFETLDQDAVDKGLSVTFDDLSKRGNTLSSDLKDFIRACLSITPSKRITANASKMHSWFKSSRPRLEIQIGECTRGWEASQVAHNSVEDLDLFESTEARKIPSLKKRKTQDDRDVEGTPGLHSFANSDSTNHKRQRIVQANLVIKVTGAHEGNIHLNV
;
A
#
# COMPACT_ATOMS: atom_id res chain seq x y z
N MET A 1 -7.48 3.26 10.03
CA MET A 1 -8.35 4.29 10.63
C MET A 1 -8.61 5.50 9.72
N LEU A 2 -7.86 5.71 8.63
CA LEU A 2 -8.19 6.76 7.64
C LEU A 2 -8.75 6.27 6.29
N SER A 3 -8.77 4.95 6.05
CA SER A 3 -9.66 4.39 5.01
C SER A 3 -11.14 4.69 5.29
N ILE A 4 -11.45 5.02 6.55
CA ILE A 4 -12.75 5.50 7.04
C ILE A 4 -12.90 7.02 6.88
N ALA A 5 -11.84 7.82 6.70
CA ALA A 5 -11.97 9.27 6.45
C ALA A 5 -12.12 9.61 4.96
N LEU A 6 -11.67 8.74 4.05
CA LEU A 6 -12.03 8.79 2.63
C LEU A 6 -13.47 8.30 2.36
N ARG A 7 -14.22 7.97 3.43
CA ARG A 7 -15.63 7.54 3.40
C ARG A 7 -16.57 8.65 2.92
N ASP A 8 -16.22 9.91 3.16
CA ASP A 8 -17.06 11.07 2.85
C ASP A 8 -16.65 11.76 1.53
N THR A 9 -15.66 11.22 0.83
CA THR A 9 -15.22 11.76 -0.45
C THR A 9 -15.80 10.90 -1.58
N ASP A 10 -16.90 11.34 -2.18
CA ASP A 10 -17.63 10.68 -3.30
C ASP A 10 -16.77 10.43 -4.58
N GLN A 11 -15.46 10.69 -4.53
CA GLN A 11 -14.54 10.57 -5.67
C GLN A 11 -13.44 9.55 -5.38
N TYR A 12 -13.74 8.27 -5.61
CA TYR A 12 -12.68 7.25 -5.68
C TYR A 12 -11.62 7.65 -6.70
N LYS A 13 -10.34 7.57 -6.31
CA LYS A 13 -9.20 7.75 -7.22
C LYS A 13 -8.60 6.39 -7.58
N PRO A 14 -8.27 6.15 -8.86
CA PRO A 14 -7.73 4.87 -9.30
C PRO A 14 -6.40 4.50 -8.61
N ASN A 15 -5.66 5.50 -8.14
CA ASN A 15 -4.34 5.34 -7.54
C ASN A 15 -4.35 5.29 -6.01
N LEU A 16 -5.53 5.22 -5.38
CA LEU A 16 -5.65 4.99 -3.93
C LEU A 16 -6.26 3.62 -3.66
N LEU A 17 -5.77 2.95 -2.61
CA LEU A 17 -6.26 1.64 -2.22
C LEU A 17 -7.73 1.75 -1.84
N LYS A 18 -8.58 1.10 -2.64
CA LYS A 18 -10.00 1.07 -2.41
C LYS A 18 -10.33 0.33 -1.12
N PHE A 19 -11.00 1.01 -0.21
CA PHE A 19 -11.67 0.40 0.93
C PHE A 19 -12.98 -0.25 0.49
N VAL A 20 -13.26 -1.44 1.01
CA VAL A 20 -14.46 -2.22 0.70
C VAL A 20 -15.39 -2.28 1.90
N ALA A 21 -14.88 -2.71 3.06
CA ALA A 21 -15.65 -2.83 4.28
C ALA A 21 -14.73 -2.87 5.51
N ALA A 22 -15.30 -2.63 6.69
CA ALA A 22 -14.65 -2.98 7.94
C ALA A 22 -15.66 -3.62 8.90
N PHE A 23 -15.16 -4.54 9.69
CA PHE A 23 -15.91 -5.23 10.71
C PHE A 23 -15.16 -5.14 12.02
N ARG A 24 -15.86 -5.02 13.13
CA ARG A 24 -15.25 -4.87 14.44
C ARG A 24 -15.73 -5.97 15.39
N SER A 25 -14.80 -6.67 16.02
CA SER A 25 -15.07 -7.44 17.25
C SER A 25 -14.73 -6.61 18.48
N SER A 26 -14.92 -7.17 19.67
CA SER A 26 -14.57 -6.53 20.94
C SER A 26 -13.12 -6.02 21.01
N ASP A 27 -12.18 -6.72 20.37
CA ASP A 27 -10.74 -6.46 20.44
C ASP A 27 -10.03 -6.26 19.08
N THR A 28 -10.73 -6.47 17.97
CA THR A 28 -10.10 -6.54 16.64
C THR A 28 -10.90 -5.77 15.60
N LEU A 29 -10.21 -4.95 14.81
CA LEU A 29 -10.76 -4.34 13.60
C LEU A 29 -10.28 -5.13 12.37
N TYR A 30 -11.23 -5.68 11.62
CA TYR A 30 -11.02 -6.32 10.33
C TYR A 30 -11.29 -5.29 9.24
N THR A 31 -10.31 -5.08 8.36
CA THR A 31 -10.48 -4.19 7.20
C THR A 31 -10.35 -4.99 5.92
N PHE A 32 -11.26 -4.71 4.98
CA PHE A 32 -11.32 -5.33 3.66
C PHE A 32 -11.09 -4.23 2.63
N THR A 33 -10.13 -4.47 1.74
CA THR A 33 -9.75 -3.57 0.66
C THR A 33 -9.71 -4.31 -0.67
N GLU A 34 -9.55 -3.59 -1.78
CA GLU A 34 -9.14 -4.25 -3.02
C GLU A 34 -7.81 -4.99 -2.85
N LEU A 35 -7.65 -6.11 -3.57
CA LEU A 35 -6.41 -6.89 -3.59
C LEU A 35 -5.50 -6.39 -4.72
N ALA A 36 -4.29 -5.97 -4.37
CA ALA A 36 -3.24 -5.63 -5.32
C ALA A 36 -2.34 -6.85 -5.60
N MET A 37 -2.62 -7.58 -6.67
CA MET A 37 -1.92 -8.84 -7.00
C MET A 37 -0.50 -8.64 -7.55
N GLY A 38 -0.14 -7.43 -7.95
CA GLY A 38 1.16 -7.11 -8.54
C GLY A 38 2.31 -7.04 -7.53
N GLY A 39 2.01 -7.05 -6.23
CA GLY A 39 2.98 -6.86 -5.15
C GLY A 39 3.35 -5.40 -4.92
N ASP A 40 4.22 -5.17 -3.94
CA ASP A 40 4.69 -3.84 -3.54
C ASP A 40 5.88 -3.34 -4.40
N LEU A 41 6.08 -2.01 -4.39
CA LEU A 41 7.10 -1.33 -5.17
C LEU A 41 8.52 -1.65 -4.69
N PHE A 42 8.72 -1.92 -3.40
CA PHE A 42 10.02 -2.31 -2.86
C PHE A 42 10.47 -3.64 -3.50
N SER A 43 9.67 -4.68 -3.33
CA SER A 43 9.89 -6.01 -3.89
C SER A 43 10.03 -6.00 -5.42
N LYS A 44 9.28 -5.12 -6.10
CA LYS A 44 9.43 -4.90 -7.55
C LYS A 44 10.78 -4.29 -7.92
N ARG A 45 11.15 -3.19 -7.27
CA ARG A 45 12.39 -2.47 -7.56
C ARG A 45 13.62 -3.37 -7.33
N LEU A 46 13.61 -4.25 -6.33
CA LEU A 46 14.72 -5.20 -6.09
C LEU A 46 15.01 -6.15 -7.25
N LYS A 47 14.06 -6.36 -8.17
CA LYS A 47 14.28 -7.17 -9.39
C LYS A 47 15.11 -6.45 -10.46
N TYR A 48 15.36 -5.16 -10.28
CA TYR A 48 16.09 -4.30 -11.21
C TYR A 48 17.35 -3.74 -10.54
N PRO A 49 18.42 -4.55 -10.35
CA PRO A 49 19.61 -4.12 -9.63
C PRO A 49 20.27 -2.87 -10.22
N ASN A 50 20.10 -2.61 -11.53
CA ASN A 50 20.63 -1.43 -12.20
C ASN A 50 19.69 -0.20 -12.14
N GLY A 51 18.67 -0.23 -11.30
CA GLY A 51 17.63 0.78 -11.27
C GLY A 51 16.60 0.61 -12.39
N LEU A 52 15.53 1.39 -12.30
CA LEU A 52 14.52 1.50 -13.34
C LEU A 52 14.92 2.54 -14.38
N LEU A 53 14.41 2.34 -15.60
CA LEU A 53 14.50 3.36 -16.65
C LEU A 53 13.71 4.60 -16.23
N GLU A 54 14.20 5.77 -16.60
CA GLU A 54 13.57 7.04 -16.25
C GLU A 54 12.08 7.09 -16.64
N MET A 55 11.71 6.53 -17.80
CA MET A 55 10.30 6.52 -18.24
C MET A 55 9.40 5.62 -17.39
N ASP A 56 9.90 4.49 -16.90
CA ASP A 56 9.15 3.61 -16.01
C ASP A 56 9.02 4.25 -14.62
N THR A 57 10.10 4.84 -14.11
CA THR A 57 10.09 5.66 -12.90
C THR A 57 9.09 6.80 -13.01
N LYS A 58 9.09 7.52 -14.15
CA LYS A 58 8.17 8.63 -14.43
C LYS A 58 6.72 8.18 -14.39
N LEU A 59 6.39 7.02 -14.99
CA LEU A 59 5.04 6.46 -14.99
C LEU A 59 4.57 6.09 -13.58
N ILE A 60 5.45 5.49 -12.76
CA ILE A 60 5.14 5.10 -11.38
C ILE A 60 4.94 6.36 -10.52
N ILE A 61 5.92 7.26 -10.50
CA ILE A 61 5.88 8.46 -9.66
C ILE A 61 4.72 9.37 -10.06
N ARG A 62 4.39 9.48 -11.35
CA ARG A 62 3.23 10.27 -11.79
C ARG A 62 1.92 9.80 -11.14
N GLN A 63 1.70 8.49 -11.06
CA GLN A 63 0.52 7.90 -10.41
C GLN A 63 0.53 8.09 -8.88
N VAL A 64 1.70 7.96 -8.23
CA VAL A 64 1.86 8.26 -6.79
C VAL A 64 1.53 9.74 -6.51
N VAL A 65 2.04 10.66 -7.33
CA VAL A 65 1.75 12.10 -7.23
C VAL A 65 0.26 12.38 -7.40
N GLU A 66 -0.46 11.66 -8.27
CA GLU A 66 -1.92 11.82 -8.41
C GLU A 66 -2.67 11.42 -7.15
N ALA A 67 -2.27 10.32 -6.52
CA ALA A 67 -2.85 9.87 -5.25
C ALA A 67 -2.60 10.89 -4.13
N ILE A 68 -1.35 11.32 -3.96
CA ILE A 68 -0.97 12.26 -2.89
C ILE A 68 -1.58 13.65 -3.10
N CYS A 69 -1.63 14.14 -4.34
CA CYS A 69 -2.32 15.39 -4.68
C CYS A 69 -3.77 15.37 -4.22
N TYR A 70 -4.48 14.27 -4.50
CA TYR A 70 -5.86 14.13 -4.04
C TYR A 70 -5.96 14.09 -2.52
N LEU A 71 -5.11 13.34 -1.82
CA LEU A 71 -5.12 13.34 -0.34
C LEU A 71 -4.90 14.75 0.21
N HIS A 72 -3.91 15.47 -0.31
CA HIS A 72 -3.60 16.84 0.13
C HIS A 72 -4.75 17.81 -0.15
N ASP A 73 -5.43 17.70 -1.29
CA ASP A 73 -6.62 18.50 -1.63
C ASP A 73 -7.79 18.22 -0.65
N GLN A 74 -7.84 17.02 -0.06
CA GLN A 74 -8.79 16.65 1.00
C GLN A 74 -8.27 16.96 2.41
N ASN A 75 -7.18 17.72 2.53
CA ASN A 75 -6.49 18.01 3.80
C ASN A 75 -6.05 16.74 4.56
N ILE A 76 -5.71 15.68 3.84
CA ILE A 76 -5.21 14.41 4.40
C ILE A 76 -3.72 14.30 4.11
N VAL A 77 -2.92 14.00 5.13
CA VAL A 77 -1.49 13.69 4.99
C VAL A 77 -1.28 12.19 5.16
N HIS A 78 -0.52 11.56 4.25
CA HIS A 78 -0.28 10.12 4.26
C HIS A 78 0.66 9.69 5.41
N ARG A 79 1.78 10.42 5.60
CA ARG A 79 2.77 10.29 6.69
C ARG A 79 3.67 9.05 6.69
N ASP A 80 3.27 7.95 6.08
CA ASP A 80 4.09 6.73 5.96
C ASP A 80 4.26 6.31 4.49
N LEU A 81 4.51 7.29 3.61
CA LEU A 81 4.68 6.99 2.19
C LEU A 81 6.06 6.35 1.98
N LYS A 82 6.06 5.09 1.55
CA LYS A 82 7.27 4.29 1.28
C LYS A 82 6.98 3.25 0.22
N PRO A 83 8.00 2.67 -0.44
CA PRO A 83 7.79 1.69 -1.51
C PRO A 83 6.94 0.47 -1.09
N GLU A 84 6.98 0.06 0.16
CA GLU A 84 6.18 -1.05 0.71
C GLU A 84 4.67 -0.73 0.74
N ASN A 85 4.33 0.56 0.80
CA ASN A 85 2.95 1.07 0.81
C ASN A 85 2.47 1.51 -0.58
N VAL A 86 3.28 1.26 -1.62
CA VAL A 86 2.94 1.51 -3.02
C VAL A 86 2.84 0.17 -3.73
N PHE A 87 1.67 -0.18 -4.23
CA PHE A 87 1.36 -1.48 -4.80
C PHE A 87 1.06 -1.40 -6.29
N PHE A 88 1.27 -2.51 -7.00
CA PHE A 88 0.77 -2.67 -8.36
C PHE A 88 -0.52 -3.49 -8.34
N ALA A 89 -1.58 -2.99 -8.98
CA ALA A 89 -2.88 -3.67 -9.02
C ALA A 89 -2.77 -5.08 -9.62
N THR A 90 -1.98 -5.20 -10.68
CA THR A 90 -1.72 -6.44 -11.42
C THR A 90 -0.22 -6.58 -11.66
N GLY A 91 0.23 -7.78 -11.99
CA GLY A 91 1.64 -8.06 -12.20
C GLY A 91 1.90 -9.11 -13.28
N PRO A 92 3.17 -9.33 -13.67
CA PRO A 92 4.38 -8.79 -13.05
C PRO A 92 4.92 -7.49 -13.68
N GLU A 93 4.23 -6.92 -14.66
CA GLU A 93 4.66 -5.74 -15.43
C GLU A 93 4.80 -4.46 -14.58
N LEU A 94 5.70 -3.56 -14.96
CA LEU A 94 5.80 -2.19 -14.38
C LEU A 94 4.73 -1.24 -14.94
N LYS A 95 4.14 -1.58 -16.09
CA LYS A 95 3.09 -0.81 -16.77
C LYS A 95 1.71 -1.21 -16.26
N ALA A 96 1.51 -1.15 -14.94
CA ALA A 96 0.23 -1.45 -14.30
C ALA A 96 -0.25 -0.24 -13.47
N ARG A 97 -1.54 -0.26 -13.09
CA ARG A 97 -2.10 0.71 -12.14
C ARG A 97 -1.32 0.64 -10.84
N VAL A 98 -0.75 1.78 -10.44
CA VAL A 98 -0.09 1.96 -9.14
C VAL A 98 -1.12 2.42 -8.13
N ILE A 99 -1.12 1.82 -6.95
CA ILE A 99 -2.06 2.04 -5.86
C ILE A 99 -1.26 2.43 -4.63
N VAL A 100 -1.50 3.61 -4.08
CA VAL A 100 -0.99 4.02 -2.77
C VAL A 100 -1.93 3.49 -1.69
N GLY A 101 -1.40 2.71 -0.76
CA GLY A 101 -2.15 2.06 0.32
C GLY A 101 -1.58 2.37 1.70
N ASP A 102 -2.09 1.65 2.70
CA ASP A 102 -1.74 1.80 4.12
C ASP A 102 -1.85 3.24 4.67
N LEU A 103 -3.10 3.70 4.77
CA LEU A 103 -3.47 4.92 5.48
C LEU A 103 -3.59 4.68 7.00
N GLY A 104 -2.95 3.66 7.56
CA GLY A 104 -2.93 3.36 9.00
C GLY A 104 -2.39 4.54 9.81
N PHE A 105 -1.45 5.27 9.21
CA PHE A 105 -0.85 6.47 9.77
C PHE A 105 -1.33 7.76 9.11
N ALA A 106 -2.35 7.80 8.26
CA ALA A 106 -2.79 9.09 7.72
C ALA A 106 -3.51 9.93 8.80
N LYS A 107 -3.49 11.26 8.69
CA LYS A 107 -4.28 12.19 9.55
C LYS A 107 -4.84 13.38 8.76
N VAL A 108 -5.96 13.93 9.24
CA VAL A 108 -6.51 15.21 8.75
C VAL A 108 -5.61 16.35 9.27
N ALA A 109 -5.16 17.22 8.37
CA ALA A 109 -4.23 18.31 8.64
C ALA A 109 -4.78 19.38 9.60
N ALA A 110 -6.11 19.44 9.79
CA ALA A 110 -6.81 20.46 10.57
C ALA A 110 -6.56 20.41 12.09
N SER A 111 -6.07 19.29 12.64
CA SER A 111 -5.70 19.20 14.05
C SER A 111 -4.18 19.18 14.20
N SER A 112 -3.58 20.37 14.33
CA SER A 112 -2.25 20.63 14.90
C SER A 112 -1.06 19.79 14.40
N ARG A 113 0.00 20.47 13.93
CA ARG A 113 1.37 20.30 14.45
C ARG A 113 1.61 18.92 15.13
N MET A 114 2.07 17.93 14.36
CA MET A 114 2.13 16.51 14.74
C MET A 114 3.53 16.05 15.21
N THR A 115 3.63 15.02 16.08
CA THR A 115 4.88 14.65 16.79
C THR A 115 5.24 13.14 16.84
N SER A 116 4.58 12.24 16.10
CA SER A 116 4.84 10.79 16.21
C SER A 116 5.98 10.27 15.32
N GLU A 117 6.95 9.56 15.90
CA GLU A 117 8.03 8.81 15.20
C GLU A 117 7.51 7.49 14.62
N ILE A 118 7.33 7.39 13.30
CA ILE A 118 6.86 6.16 12.65
C ILE A 118 7.44 6.03 11.23
N GLY A 119 8.11 4.90 10.93
CA GLY A 119 8.51 4.53 9.57
C GLY A 119 9.97 4.07 9.43
N THR A 120 10.30 3.46 8.28
CA THR A 120 11.71 3.20 7.88
C THR A 120 12.39 4.54 7.61
N ARG A 121 13.34 4.97 8.47
CA ARG A 121 13.96 6.32 8.45
C ARG A 121 14.40 6.81 7.07
N ARG A 122 14.73 5.92 6.15
CA ARG A 122 15.26 6.24 4.81
C ARG A 122 14.31 7.06 3.93
N PHE A 123 13.00 6.94 4.08
CA PHE A 123 12.03 7.69 3.26
C PHE A 123 11.43 8.89 4.00
N MET A 124 11.75 9.03 5.28
CA MET A 124 11.12 9.98 6.20
C MET A 124 11.73 11.38 6.06
N ALA A 125 10.89 12.40 6.12
CA ALA A 125 11.32 13.79 6.11
C ALA A 125 12.10 14.16 7.40
N PRO A 126 13.10 15.06 7.30
CA PRO A 126 13.97 15.42 8.43
C PRO A 126 13.23 15.97 9.63
N GLU A 127 12.16 16.74 9.40
CA GLU A 127 11.31 17.30 10.44
C GLU A 127 10.60 16.23 11.28
N ILE A 128 10.31 15.03 10.75
CA ILE A 128 9.61 13.97 11.50
C ILE A 128 10.53 13.38 12.58
N TYR A 129 11.73 12.91 12.23
CA TYR A 129 12.64 12.30 13.21
C TYR A 129 13.36 13.32 14.09
N ARG A 130 13.30 14.61 13.76
CA ARG A 130 13.69 15.71 14.67
C ARG A 130 12.60 16.04 15.69
N GLY A 131 11.46 15.34 15.68
CA GLY A 131 10.31 15.63 16.53
C GLY A 131 9.73 17.02 16.29
N GLN A 132 10.00 17.62 15.11
CA GLN A 132 9.50 18.93 14.74
C GLN A 132 8.07 18.80 14.22
N LEU A 133 7.42 19.95 14.16
CA LEU A 133 6.07 20.03 13.65
C LEU A 133 6.10 19.91 12.14
N TYR A 134 5.27 19.01 11.60
CA TYR A 134 5.25 18.69 10.18
C TYR A 134 3.83 18.74 9.61
N GLY A 135 3.75 18.95 8.29
CA GLY A 135 2.51 19.06 7.51
C GLY A 135 2.50 18.12 6.30
N ALA A 136 1.75 18.48 5.27
CA ALA A 136 1.61 17.69 4.03
C ALA A 136 2.92 17.52 3.25
N GLU A 137 3.89 18.40 3.50
CA GLU A 137 5.18 18.46 2.83
C GLU A 137 6.01 17.19 3.06
N VAL A 138 5.77 16.43 4.14
CA VAL A 138 6.50 15.19 4.44
C VAL A 138 6.27 14.09 3.39
N ASP A 139 5.08 14.06 2.79
CA ASP A 139 4.77 13.11 1.73
C ASP A 139 5.58 13.44 0.47
N ILE A 140 5.86 14.74 0.23
CA ILE A 140 6.66 15.18 -0.92
C ILE A 140 8.12 14.76 -0.76
N TRP A 141 8.68 14.89 0.44
CA TRP A 141 10.02 14.37 0.72
C TRP A 141 10.09 12.87 0.42
N SER A 142 9.08 12.13 0.89
CA SER A 142 8.96 10.69 0.66
C SER A 142 8.91 10.36 -0.84
N ILE A 143 8.17 11.13 -1.65
CA ILE A 143 8.17 11.00 -3.12
C ILE A 143 9.57 11.23 -3.71
N GLY A 144 10.31 12.22 -3.21
CA GLY A 144 11.70 12.46 -3.61
C GLY A 144 12.60 11.26 -3.32
N MET A 145 12.51 10.71 -2.12
CA MET A 145 13.27 9.52 -1.71
C MET A 145 12.89 8.27 -2.50
N ILE A 146 11.60 8.06 -2.78
CA ILE A 146 11.14 6.96 -3.65
C ILE A 146 11.70 7.16 -5.06
N SER A 147 11.71 8.38 -5.59
CA SER A 147 12.26 8.67 -6.92
C SER A 147 13.75 8.31 -7.01
N VAL A 148 14.55 8.65 -5.99
CA VAL A 148 15.95 8.25 -5.88
C VAL A 148 16.08 6.72 -5.78
N PHE A 149 15.29 6.06 -4.93
CA PHE A 149 15.26 4.60 -4.80
C PHE A 149 15.03 3.89 -6.13
N LEU A 150 14.09 4.39 -6.94
CA LEU A 150 13.74 3.76 -8.21
C LEU A 150 14.87 3.82 -9.22
N VAL A 151 15.67 4.90 -9.26
CA VAL A 151 16.72 5.08 -10.28
C VAL A 151 18.12 4.69 -9.82
N ALA A 152 18.36 4.58 -8.51
CA ALA A 152 19.65 4.15 -7.96
C ALA A 152 20.08 2.80 -8.55
N ILE A 153 21.39 2.52 -8.62
CA ILE A 153 21.90 1.17 -8.91
C ILE A 153 22.09 0.46 -7.56
N ASP A 154 22.96 1.01 -6.71
CA ASP A 154 23.34 0.44 -5.42
C ASP A 154 22.60 1.13 -4.26
N TRP A 155 21.28 0.92 -4.12
CA TRP A 155 20.47 1.58 -3.07
C TRP A 155 21.00 1.39 -1.64
N ASN A 156 21.65 0.26 -1.37
CA ASN A 156 22.21 -0.02 -0.05
C ASN A 156 23.36 0.92 0.31
N ASP A 157 24.10 1.41 -0.70
CA ASP A 157 25.29 2.27 -0.54
C ASP A 157 24.95 3.76 -0.63
N ILE A 158 23.69 4.11 -0.87
CA ILE A 158 23.22 5.48 -0.73
C ILE A 158 23.19 5.78 0.77
N GLY A 159 24.23 6.49 1.22
CA GLY A 159 24.29 7.08 2.55
C GLY A 159 23.04 7.91 2.75
N CYS A 160 22.27 7.57 3.79
CA CYS A 160 21.08 8.31 4.16
C CYS A 160 21.44 9.80 4.28
N PHE A 161 20.50 10.69 3.93
CA PHE A 161 20.61 12.15 4.11
C PHE A 161 20.57 12.55 5.61
N GLU A 162 21.35 11.85 6.43
CA GLU A 162 21.45 11.94 7.88
C GLU A 162 22.16 13.23 8.32
N THR A 163 22.93 13.86 7.44
CA THR A 163 23.56 15.16 7.68
C THR A 163 22.68 16.29 7.17
N LEU A 164 22.49 17.28 8.03
CA LEU A 164 21.20 17.93 8.24
C LEU A 164 21.15 19.38 7.72
N ASP A 165 21.75 19.65 6.57
CA ASP A 165 21.59 20.90 5.81
C ASP A 165 21.35 20.63 4.32
N GLN A 166 20.91 21.66 3.59
CA GLN A 166 20.56 21.51 2.18
C GLN A 166 21.79 21.16 1.32
N ASP A 167 22.96 21.68 1.67
CA ASP A 167 24.20 21.48 0.92
C ASP A 167 24.63 20.01 0.96
N ALA A 168 24.47 19.35 2.10
CA ALA A 168 24.71 17.91 2.24
C ALA A 168 23.78 17.08 1.36
N VAL A 169 22.48 17.43 1.31
CA VAL A 169 21.51 16.77 0.43
C VAL A 169 21.89 16.96 -1.04
N ASP A 170 22.18 18.19 -1.45
CA ASP A 170 22.50 18.51 -2.83
C ASP A 170 23.81 17.86 -3.28
N LYS A 171 24.81 17.78 -2.39
CA LYS A 171 26.06 17.05 -2.62
C LYS A 171 25.81 15.55 -2.76
N GLY A 172 25.02 14.95 -1.87
CA GLY A 172 24.66 13.53 -1.93
C GLY A 172 23.93 13.16 -3.22
N LEU A 173 22.97 14.00 -3.63
CA LEU A 173 22.27 13.85 -4.91
C LEU A 173 23.21 13.98 -6.10
N SER A 174 24.12 14.95 -6.08
CA SER A 174 25.07 15.16 -7.18
C SER A 174 26.02 13.96 -7.33
N VAL A 175 26.54 13.43 -6.22
CA VAL A 175 27.35 12.18 -6.23
C VAL A 175 26.55 11.02 -6.81
N THR A 176 25.29 10.85 -6.37
CA THR A 176 24.41 9.78 -6.86
C THR A 176 24.16 9.91 -8.37
N PHE A 177 23.83 11.10 -8.84
CA PHE A 177 23.55 11.36 -10.26
C PHE A 177 24.80 11.19 -11.14
N ASP A 178 25.97 11.56 -10.64
CA ASP A 178 27.23 11.40 -11.35
C ASP A 178 27.63 9.92 -11.44
N ASP A 179 27.43 9.12 -10.39
CA ASP A 179 27.66 7.67 -10.42
C ASP A 179 26.73 6.99 -11.44
N LEU A 180 25.44 7.32 -11.43
CA LEU A 180 24.48 6.83 -12.42
C LEU A 180 24.92 7.17 -13.85
N SER A 181 25.36 8.41 -14.08
CA SER A 181 25.84 8.83 -15.39
C SER A 181 27.11 8.09 -15.82
N LYS A 182 28.07 7.86 -14.91
CA LYS A 182 29.30 7.10 -15.18
C LYS A 182 29.02 5.64 -15.53
N ARG A 183 27.95 5.07 -14.97
CA ARG A 183 27.49 3.70 -15.22
C ARG A 183 26.54 3.59 -16.43
N GLY A 184 26.36 4.67 -17.20
CA GLY A 184 25.58 4.68 -18.44
C GLY A 184 24.08 4.93 -18.26
N ASN A 185 23.63 5.33 -17.07
CA ASN A 185 22.24 5.70 -16.78
C ASN A 185 22.10 7.20 -16.51
N THR A 186 22.36 8.03 -17.52
CA THR A 186 22.28 9.49 -17.39
C THR A 186 20.83 9.94 -17.26
N LEU A 187 20.47 10.46 -16.08
CA LEU A 187 19.15 11.05 -15.83
C LEU A 187 19.00 12.41 -16.52
N SER A 188 17.78 12.73 -16.96
CA SER A 188 17.46 14.04 -17.52
C SER A 188 17.62 15.17 -16.50
N SER A 189 17.86 16.40 -16.98
CA SER A 189 17.88 17.60 -16.13
C SER A 189 16.56 17.77 -15.38
N ASP A 190 15.43 17.48 -16.04
CA ASP A 190 14.10 17.62 -15.45
C ASP A 190 13.88 16.65 -14.28
N LEU A 191 14.37 15.40 -14.36
CA LEU A 191 14.28 14.45 -13.25
C LEU A 191 15.15 14.91 -12.07
N LYS A 192 16.38 15.32 -12.35
CA LYS A 192 17.29 15.81 -11.30
C LYS A 192 16.69 17.02 -10.58
N ASP A 193 16.09 17.94 -11.33
CA ASP A 193 15.38 19.11 -10.81
C ASP A 193 14.15 18.71 -9.97
N PHE A 194 13.33 17.78 -10.47
CA PHE A 194 12.18 17.25 -9.73
C PHE A 194 12.57 16.65 -8.38
N ILE A 195 13.63 15.83 -8.34
CA ILE A 195 14.13 15.21 -7.11
C ILE A 195 14.61 16.29 -6.12
N ARG A 196 15.38 17.29 -6.58
CA ARG A 196 15.84 18.38 -5.72
C ARG A 196 14.69 19.22 -5.16
N ALA A 197 13.68 19.52 -5.99
CA ALA A 197 12.49 20.25 -5.56
C ALA A 197 11.69 19.50 -4.47
N CYS A 198 11.70 18.16 -4.51
CA CYS A 198 11.11 17.31 -3.47
C CYS A 198 11.98 17.20 -2.20
N LEU A 199 13.30 17.20 -2.34
CA LEU A 199 14.27 17.01 -1.25
C LEU A 199 14.81 18.34 -0.69
N SER A 200 13.92 19.32 -0.51
CA SER A 200 14.21 20.53 0.26
C SER A 200 14.11 20.23 1.76
N ILE A 201 15.18 20.51 2.52
CA ILE A 201 15.23 20.40 3.99
C ILE A 201 14.23 21.34 4.64
N THR A 202 14.05 22.55 4.09
CA THR A 202 13.05 23.49 4.58
C THR A 202 11.67 23.09 4.01
N PRO A 203 10.68 22.71 4.86
CA PRO A 203 9.40 22.22 4.37
C PRO A 203 8.67 23.24 3.48
N SER A 204 8.66 24.51 3.86
CA SER A 204 7.99 25.59 3.09
C SER A 204 8.61 25.90 1.74
N LYS A 205 9.86 25.47 1.49
CA LYS A 205 10.52 25.58 0.18
C LYS A 205 10.31 24.34 -0.69
N ARG A 206 9.79 23.26 -0.12
CA ARG A 206 9.52 22.01 -0.82
C ARG A 206 8.36 22.22 -1.79
N ILE A 207 8.46 21.63 -2.98
CA ILE A 207 7.37 21.70 -3.97
C ILE A 207 6.08 21.10 -3.39
N THR A 208 4.91 21.65 -3.71
CA THR A 208 3.63 21.08 -3.27
C THR A 208 3.21 19.91 -4.18
N ALA A 209 2.28 19.04 -3.75
CA ALA A 209 1.78 17.96 -4.60
C ALA A 209 1.14 18.49 -5.91
N ASN A 210 0.41 19.60 -5.82
CA ASN A 210 -0.19 20.26 -6.98
C ASN A 210 0.86 20.82 -7.94
N ALA A 211 1.91 21.46 -7.42
CA ALA A 211 2.99 21.97 -8.25
C ALA A 211 3.84 20.83 -8.86
N SER A 212 4.10 19.77 -8.11
CA SER A 212 4.89 18.62 -8.55
C SER A 212 4.19 17.87 -9.70
N LYS A 213 2.86 17.75 -9.64
CA LYS A 213 2.02 17.24 -10.75
C LYS A 213 2.22 18.01 -12.07
N MET A 214 2.56 19.30 -11.99
CA MET A 214 2.76 20.20 -13.12
C MET A 214 4.25 20.43 -13.46
N HIS A 215 5.16 19.66 -12.86
CA HIS A 215 6.60 19.80 -13.06
C HIS A 215 7.02 19.51 -14.52
N SER A 216 8.09 20.17 -14.97
CA SER A 216 8.63 20.02 -16.34
C SER A 216 8.93 18.55 -16.69
N TRP A 217 9.37 17.77 -15.71
CA TRP A 217 9.65 16.34 -15.86
C TRP A 217 8.46 15.51 -16.37
N PHE A 218 7.23 15.84 -15.92
CA PHE A 218 6.02 15.21 -16.45
C PHE A 218 5.55 15.87 -17.74
N LYS A 219 5.73 17.18 -17.89
CA LYS A 219 5.33 17.93 -19.10
C LYS A 219 6.09 17.47 -20.35
N SER A 220 7.39 17.19 -20.23
CA SER A 220 8.26 16.78 -21.35
C SER A 220 7.84 15.46 -22.01
N SER A 221 7.01 14.65 -21.34
CA SER A 221 6.48 13.39 -21.89
C SER A 221 4.96 13.27 -21.75
N ARG A 222 4.25 14.40 -21.61
CA ARG A 222 2.84 14.43 -21.21
C ARG A 222 1.92 13.58 -22.09
N PRO A 223 1.93 13.69 -23.44
CA PRO A 223 1.01 12.90 -24.27
C PRO A 223 1.21 11.39 -24.09
N ARG A 224 2.48 10.95 -24.01
CA ARG A 224 2.83 9.55 -23.80
C ARG A 224 2.40 9.06 -22.40
N LEU A 225 2.64 9.87 -21.36
CA LEU A 225 2.23 9.52 -20.00
C LEU A 225 0.72 9.41 -19.85
N GLU A 226 -0.05 10.34 -20.43
CA GLU A 226 -1.51 10.31 -20.37
C GLU A 226 -2.07 9.05 -21.02
N ILE A 227 -1.52 8.63 -22.17
CA ILE A 227 -1.86 7.36 -22.80
C ILE A 227 -1.54 6.20 -21.85
N GLN A 228 -0.29 6.08 -21.39
CA GLN A 228 0.15 4.96 -20.55
C GLN A 228 -0.65 4.85 -19.25
N ILE A 229 -0.96 5.97 -18.58
CA ILE A 229 -1.80 5.98 -17.38
C ILE A 229 -3.23 5.54 -17.70
N GLY A 230 -3.78 5.99 -18.83
CA GLY A 230 -5.07 5.52 -19.33
C GLY A 230 -5.08 4.01 -19.59
N GLU A 231 -3.97 3.44 -20.06
CA GLU A 231 -3.84 1.98 -20.23
C GLU A 231 -3.73 1.26 -18.90
N CYS A 232 -2.91 1.78 -17.98
CA CYS A 232 -2.72 1.20 -16.65
C CYS A 232 -4.03 1.14 -15.87
N THR A 233 -4.88 2.16 -16.00
CA THR A 233 -6.17 2.27 -15.30
C THR A 233 -7.36 1.71 -16.08
N ARG A 234 -7.13 1.16 -17.29
CA ARG A 234 -8.18 0.63 -18.15
C ARG A 234 -8.96 -0.49 -17.45
N GLY A 235 -10.29 -0.36 -17.43
CA GLY A 235 -11.18 -1.33 -16.79
C GLY A 235 -11.23 -1.22 -15.26
N TRP A 236 -10.56 -0.24 -14.66
CA TRP A 236 -10.83 0.12 -13.28
C TRP A 236 -12.16 0.89 -13.20
N GLU A 237 -13.02 0.47 -12.27
CA GLU A 237 -14.29 1.12 -11.99
C GLU A 237 -14.31 1.57 -10.53
N ALA A 238 -14.76 2.80 -10.29
CA ALA A 238 -15.09 3.27 -8.95
C ALA A 238 -16.20 2.36 -8.39
N SER A 239 -16.04 1.85 -7.16
CA SER A 239 -17.11 1.06 -6.53
C SER A 239 -18.36 1.91 -6.39
N GLN A 240 -19.52 1.35 -6.74
CA GLN A 240 -20.80 1.85 -6.23
C GLN A 240 -21.18 1.19 -4.90
N VAL A 241 -20.45 0.15 -4.47
CA VAL A 241 -20.76 -0.58 -3.24
C VAL A 241 -20.22 0.18 -2.04
N ALA A 242 -21.08 1.03 -1.50
CA ALA A 242 -20.96 1.70 -0.23
C ALA A 242 -21.44 0.76 0.89
N HIS A 243 -20.59 -0.14 1.40
CA HIS A 243 -20.78 -0.61 2.78
C HIS A 243 -20.28 0.53 3.68
N ASN A 244 -21.19 1.47 3.91
CA ASN A 244 -20.93 2.73 4.57
C ASN A 244 -20.84 2.60 6.10
N SER A 245 -20.91 1.41 6.68
CA SER A 245 -20.85 1.19 8.14
C SER A 245 -19.74 0.23 8.49
N VAL A 246 -19.01 0.52 9.57
CA VAL A 246 -18.29 -0.51 10.31
C VAL A 246 -19.37 -1.37 10.94
N GLU A 247 -19.47 -2.63 10.51
CA GLU A 247 -20.44 -3.55 11.10
C GLU A 247 -19.80 -4.21 12.32
N ASP A 248 -20.51 -4.15 13.45
CA ASP A 248 -20.09 -4.91 14.61
C ASP A 248 -20.32 -6.40 14.30
N LEU A 249 -19.24 -7.17 14.39
CA LEU A 249 -19.35 -8.63 14.46
C LEU A 249 -19.84 -8.94 15.86
N ASP A 250 -21.16 -9.02 16.00
CA ASP A 250 -21.77 -9.79 17.07
C ASP A 250 -21.23 -11.21 16.93
N LEU A 251 -20.16 -11.50 17.67
CA LEU A 251 -19.75 -12.87 17.93
C LEU A 251 -21.02 -13.60 18.35
N PHE A 252 -21.25 -14.78 17.80
CA PHE A 252 -22.28 -15.70 18.27
C PHE A 252 -22.06 -16.00 19.77
N GLU A 253 -22.42 -15.07 20.64
CA GLU A 253 -22.69 -15.35 22.04
C GLU A 253 -24.04 -16.07 22.03
N SER A 254 -23.98 -17.37 22.29
CA SER A 254 -25.09 -18.33 22.32
C SER A 254 -25.51 -18.96 20.97
N THR A 255 -24.66 -19.84 20.44
CA THR A 255 -25.19 -21.20 20.32
C THR A 255 -24.80 -21.93 21.59
N GLU A 256 -25.79 -22.11 22.47
CA GLU A 256 -25.75 -23.18 23.46
C GLU A 256 -25.02 -24.37 22.85
N ALA A 257 -24.12 -24.95 23.63
CA ALA A 257 -23.64 -26.29 23.38
C ALA A 257 -24.88 -27.18 23.13
N ARG A 258 -25.24 -27.40 21.86
CA ARG A 258 -26.14 -28.47 21.48
C ARG A 258 -25.41 -29.72 21.91
N LYS A 259 -25.76 -30.19 23.11
CA LYS A 259 -25.41 -31.49 23.63
C LYS A 259 -25.64 -32.48 22.50
N ILE A 260 -24.55 -32.95 21.91
CA ILE A 260 -24.57 -34.17 21.12
C ILE A 260 -25.14 -35.22 22.08
N PRO A 261 -26.32 -35.80 21.82
CA PRO A 261 -26.87 -36.80 22.72
C PRO A 261 -25.85 -37.93 22.83
N SER A 262 -25.41 -38.19 24.05
CA SER A 262 -24.55 -39.31 24.37
C SER A 262 -25.19 -40.59 23.83
N LEU A 263 -24.51 -41.24 22.88
CA LEU A 263 -24.86 -42.57 22.40
C LEU A 263 -24.85 -43.51 23.61
N LYS A 264 -26.06 -43.83 24.10
CA LYS A 264 -26.28 -44.87 25.09
C LYS A 264 -25.73 -46.18 24.51
N LYS A 265 -24.72 -46.73 25.20
CA LYS A 265 -24.34 -48.14 25.08
C LYS A 265 -25.59 -48.99 25.21
N ARG A 266 -25.96 -49.69 24.13
CA ARG A 266 -26.85 -50.86 24.20
C ARG A 266 -26.00 -52.09 23.88
N LYS A 267 -25.77 -52.90 24.91
CA LYS A 267 -25.33 -54.30 24.81
C LYS A 267 -26.53 -55.17 24.41
N THR A 268 -26.32 -56.07 23.45
CA THR A 268 -26.86 -57.43 23.26
C THR A 268 -26.10 -57.99 22.04
N GLN A 269 -25.04 -58.79 22.16
CA GLN A 269 -24.93 -60.22 22.51
C GLN A 269 -25.47 -61.19 21.44
N ASP A 270 -24.52 -61.96 20.88
CA ASP A 270 -24.57 -63.22 20.09
C ASP A 270 -25.33 -63.21 18.74
N ASP A 271 -24.87 -63.81 17.63
CA ASP A 271 -24.12 -65.07 17.48
C ASP A 271 -23.45 -65.22 16.06
N ARG A 272 -22.26 -65.85 16.01
CA ARG A 272 -21.67 -66.74 14.96
C ARG A 272 -21.24 -66.27 13.54
N ASP A 273 -19.90 -66.28 13.38
CA ASP A 273 -19.03 -66.99 12.41
C ASP A 273 -19.20 -66.85 10.86
N VAL A 274 -18.09 -66.42 10.22
CA VAL A 274 -17.27 -67.12 9.19
C VAL A 274 -16.73 -66.17 8.10
N GLU A 275 -15.39 -66.04 8.11
CA GLU A 275 -14.38 -65.86 7.05
C GLU A 275 -14.72 -65.25 5.66
N GLY A 276 -13.81 -64.37 5.19
CA GLY A 276 -13.64 -64.09 3.75
C GLY A 276 -13.02 -62.72 3.42
N THR A 277 -11.78 -62.72 2.93
CA THR A 277 -10.92 -61.60 2.54
C THR A 277 -11.42 -60.76 1.33
N PRO A 278 -10.83 -59.57 1.07
CA PRO A 278 -11.46 -58.49 0.30
C PRO A 278 -10.95 -58.31 -1.15
N GLY A 279 -11.81 -57.72 -1.99
CA GLY A 279 -11.44 -56.62 -2.88
C GLY A 279 -11.45 -56.89 -4.38
N LEU A 280 -12.48 -56.42 -5.10
CA LEU A 280 -12.39 -56.12 -6.52
C LEU A 280 -13.44 -55.07 -6.97
N HIS A 281 -13.00 -54.20 -7.88
CA HIS A 281 -13.75 -53.36 -8.82
C HIS A 281 -14.37 -52.05 -8.31
N SER A 282 -13.82 -50.87 -8.64
CA SER A 282 -13.77 -50.16 -9.95
C SER A 282 -15.13 -49.65 -10.42
N PHE A 283 -15.33 -48.33 -10.50
CA PHE A 283 -16.20 -47.63 -11.46
C PHE A 283 -15.76 -46.15 -11.47
N ALA A 284 -15.06 -45.67 -12.50
CA ALA A 284 -15.54 -45.27 -13.83
C ALA A 284 -16.43 -44.01 -13.79
N ASN A 285 -15.87 -42.93 -14.34
CA ASN A 285 -16.55 -41.69 -14.71
C ASN A 285 -17.71 -41.95 -15.68
N SER A 286 -18.79 -41.19 -15.54
CA SER A 286 -19.55 -40.74 -16.71
C SER A 286 -20.02 -39.30 -16.49
N ASP A 287 -19.69 -38.48 -17.49
CA ASP A 287 -20.04 -37.08 -17.64
C ASP A 287 -21.56 -36.87 -17.72
N SER A 288 -22.04 -35.76 -17.16
CA SER A 288 -23.06 -34.94 -17.82
C SER A 288 -23.09 -33.51 -17.23
N THR A 289 -22.50 -32.61 -17.98
CA THR A 289 -22.93 -31.23 -18.24
C THR A 289 -23.83 -30.53 -17.20
N ASN A 290 -23.25 -29.56 -16.48
CA ASN A 290 -23.92 -28.29 -16.26
C ASN A 290 -22.90 -27.16 -16.02
N HIS A 291 -22.64 -26.38 -17.07
CA HIS A 291 -21.87 -25.14 -16.99
C HIS A 291 -22.64 -24.09 -16.15
N LYS A 292 -22.52 -24.15 -14.83
CA LYS A 292 -22.69 -22.95 -14.01
C LYS A 292 -21.41 -22.13 -14.16
N ARG A 293 -21.52 -20.96 -14.81
CA ARG A 293 -20.52 -19.89 -14.71
C ARG A 293 -20.16 -19.73 -13.23
N GLN A 294 -18.98 -20.21 -12.83
CA GLN A 294 -18.39 -19.84 -11.57
C GLN A 294 -18.17 -18.33 -11.65
N ARG A 295 -18.94 -17.58 -10.86
CA ARG A 295 -18.58 -16.21 -10.51
C ARG A 295 -17.16 -16.31 -9.96
N ILE A 296 -16.21 -15.67 -10.63
CA ILE A 296 -14.89 -15.40 -10.07
C ILE A 296 -15.16 -14.62 -8.79
N VAL A 297 -14.96 -15.26 -7.65
CA VAL A 297 -15.06 -14.60 -6.35
C VAL A 297 -13.85 -13.67 -6.28
N GLN A 298 -14.11 -12.37 -6.17
CA GLN A 298 -13.07 -11.38 -5.93
C GLN A 298 -12.37 -11.75 -4.62
N ALA A 299 -11.08 -12.06 -4.69
CA ALA A 299 -10.29 -12.37 -3.51
C ALA A 299 -10.11 -11.09 -2.69
N ASN A 300 -10.66 -11.08 -1.47
CA ASN A 300 -10.49 -9.98 -0.53
C ASN A 300 -9.34 -10.31 0.43
N LEU A 301 -8.48 -9.33 0.71
CA LEU A 301 -7.41 -9.47 1.70
C LEU A 301 -7.95 -9.09 3.09
N VAL A 302 -7.62 -9.89 4.11
CA VAL A 302 -7.96 -9.62 5.52
C VAL A 302 -6.69 -9.18 6.24
N ILE A 303 -6.67 -7.93 6.72
CA ILE A 303 -5.60 -7.44 7.60
C ILE A 303 -6.13 -7.36 9.03
N LYS A 304 -5.50 -8.11 9.94
CA LYS A 304 -5.77 -8.06 11.38
C LYS A 304 -4.95 -6.94 12.01
N VAL A 305 -5.62 -5.93 12.57
CA VAL A 305 -4.96 -4.90 13.38
C VAL A 305 -5.36 -5.12 14.84
N THR A 306 -4.41 -5.54 15.68
CA THR A 306 -4.60 -5.65 17.13
C THR A 306 -4.28 -4.31 17.79
N GLY A 307 -5.24 -3.71 18.46
CA GLY A 307 -5.00 -2.50 19.25
C GLY A 307 -4.20 -2.82 20.51
N ALA A 308 -3.09 -2.11 20.74
CA ALA A 308 -2.43 -2.12 22.04
C ALA A 308 -3.23 -1.23 23.01
N HIS A 309 -3.57 -1.77 24.18
CA HIS A 309 -4.23 -1.03 25.25
C HIS A 309 -3.33 0.10 25.77
N GLU A 310 -3.82 1.34 25.72
CA GLU A 310 -3.35 2.43 26.58
C GLU A 310 -3.84 2.14 28.01
N GLY A 311 -3.00 1.48 28.80
CA GLY A 311 -3.15 1.37 30.24
C GLY A 311 -2.27 2.41 30.93
N ASN A 312 -2.89 3.45 31.49
CA ASN A 312 -2.26 4.37 32.44
C ASN A 312 -1.57 3.59 33.56
N ILE A 313 -0.25 3.70 33.68
CA ILE A 313 0.47 3.33 34.89
C ILE A 313 0.98 4.62 35.52
N HIS A 314 0.34 5.01 36.61
CA HIS A 314 0.86 6.00 37.55
C HIS A 314 2.21 5.52 38.07
N LEU A 315 3.28 6.28 37.81
CA LEU A 315 4.50 6.21 38.59
C LEU A 315 4.27 7.02 39.87
N ASN A 316 4.11 6.30 40.98
CA ASN A 316 4.34 6.91 42.30
C ASN A 316 5.85 7.11 42.47
N VAL A 317 6.15 8.28 43.04
CA VAL A 317 7.46 8.88 43.34
C VAL A 317 8.46 7.92 43.97
#